data_AF-A0A1V3WZT5-F1
#
_entry.id   AF-A0A1V3WZT5-F1
#
_cell.length_a   1.000
_cell.length_b   1.000
_cell.length_c   1.000
_cell.angle_alpha   90.00
_cell.angle_beta   90.00
_cell.angle_gamma   90.00
#
_symmetry.space_group_name_H-M   'P 1'
#
loop_
_entity.id
_entity.type
_entity.pdbx_description
1 polymer ?
#
loop_
_entity_poly.entity_id
_entity_poly.type
_entity_poly.pdbx_seq_one_letter_code
_entity_poly.pdbx_strand_id
1 'polypeptide(L)'
;MGIGGGGVNAVNRMIEQGLKGVEFIAINTDAQALLMSDADVKLDVGRDSTRGLGAGADPEVGRKAAEDAKDEIEELLRGADMVFVTAGEGGGTGTGGAPVVASIARKLGR
;
A
#
# COMPACT_ATOMS: atom_id res chain seq x y z
N MET A 1 -5.98 2.25 -3.16
CA MET A 1 -4.68 1.98 -2.50
C MET A 1 -3.94 0.88 -3.24
N GLY A 2 -2.76 1.19 -3.78
CA GLY A 2 -1.85 0.23 -4.42
C GLY A 2 -0.78 -0.25 -3.45
N ILE A 3 -0.67 -1.56 -3.25
CA ILE A 3 0.22 -2.16 -2.25
C ILE A 3 1.27 -3.02 -2.94
N GLY A 4 2.55 -2.75 -2.61
CA GLY A 4 3.71 -3.36 -3.25
C GLY A 4 3.87 -2.93 -4.71
N GLY A 5 4.95 -3.38 -5.35
CA GLY A 5 5.30 -2.92 -6.70
C GLY A 5 4.19 -3.10 -7.75
N GLY A 6 3.54 -4.26 -7.78
CA GLY A 6 2.43 -4.53 -8.71
C GLY A 6 1.21 -3.63 -8.47
N GLY A 7 0.84 -3.42 -7.21
CA GLY A 7 -0.28 -2.54 -6.85
C GLY A 7 0.01 -1.08 -7.16
N VAL A 8 1.23 -0.61 -6.87
CA VAL A 8 1.68 0.75 -7.20
C VAL A 8 1.70 0.98 -8.71
N ASN A 9 2.20 0.03 -9.50
CA ASN A 9 2.17 0.13 -10.96
C ASN A 9 0.74 0.20 -11.51
N ALA A 10 -0.19 -0.57 -10.93
CA ALA A 10 -1.60 -0.50 -11.31
C ALA A 10 -2.21 0.88 -10.98
N VAL A 11 -1.86 1.47 -9.83
CA VAL A 11 -2.28 2.84 -9.46
C VAL A 11 -1.73 3.88 -10.44
N ASN A 12 -0.44 3.85 -10.74
CA ASN A 12 0.17 4.75 -11.73
C ASN A 12 -0.57 4.64 -13.08
N ARG A 13 -0.91 3.42 -13.51
CA ARG A 13 -1.68 3.23 -14.74
C ARG A 13 -3.07 3.86 -14.67
N MET A 14 -3.77 3.78 -13.54
CA MET A 14 -5.07 4.44 -13.37
C MET A 14 -4.95 5.97 -13.47
N ILE A 15 -3.88 6.54 -12.91
CA ILE A 15 -3.57 7.98 -12.98
C ILE A 15 -3.27 8.39 -14.42
N GLU A 16 -2.40 7.66 -15.13
CA GLU A 16 -2.08 7.90 -16.54
C GLU A 16 -3.32 7.87 -17.44
N GLN A 17 -4.28 6.97 -17.15
CA GLN A 17 -5.54 6.88 -17.88
C GLN A 17 -6.55 7.97 -17.50
N GLY A 18 -6.21 8.86 -16.56
CA GLY A 18 -7.02 10.00 -16.17
C GLY A 18 -8.22 9.63 -15.32
N LEU A 19 -8.14 8.57 -14.52
CA LEU A 19 -9.19 8.24 -13.54
C LEU A 19 -9.30 9.38 -12.51
N LYS A 20 -10.53 9.87 -12.29
CA LYS A 20 -10.86 11.01 -11.43
C LYS A 20 -11.86 10.63 -10.35
N GLY A 21 -11.96 11.47 -9.33
CA GLY A 21 -12.94 11.31 -8.24
C GLY A 21 -12.52 10.27 -7.19
N VAL A 22 -11.25 9.90 -7.18
CA VAL A 22 -10.65 9.00 -6.19
C VAL A 22 -9.31 9.58 -5.74
N GLU A 23 -8.92 9.28 -4.51
CA GLU A 23 -7.60 9.58 -3.98
C GLU A 23 -6.69 8.36 -4.18
N PHE A 24 -5.50 8.58 -4.74
CA PHE A 24 -4.54 7.52 -4.97
C PHE A 24 -3.52 7.46 -3.84
N ILE A 25 -3.40 6.28 -3.23
CA ILE A 25 -2.46 6.00 -2.16
C ILE A 25 -1.57 4.83 -2.60
N ALA A 26 -0.25 5.03 -2.59
CA ALA A 26 0.76 4.01 -2.83
C ALA A 26 1.42 3.58 -1.50
N ILE A 27 1.47 2.26 -1.26
CA ILE A 27 2.10 1.66 -0.08
C ILE A 27 3.16 0.68 -0.55
N ASN A 28 4.40 0.83 -0.08
CA ASN A 28 5.47 -0.11 -0.41
C ASN A 28 6.55 -0.13 0.69
N THR A 29 7.30 -1.23 0.78
CA THR A 29 8.50 -1.37 1.61
C THR A 29 9.77 -0.99 0.85
N ASP A 30 9.66 -0.85 -0.47
CA ASP A 30 10.73 -0.37 -1.34
C ASP A 30 10.56 1.13 -1.55
N ALA A 31 11.43 1.89 -0.89
CA ALA A 31 11.38 3.35 -0.94
C ALA A 31 11.73 3.90 -2.33
N GLN A 32 12.58 3.22 -3.10
CA GLN A 32 12.92 3.63 -4.46
C GLN A 32 11.72 3.47 -5.40
N ALA A 33 11.01 2.34 -5.29
CA ALA A 33 9.79 2.13 -6.06
C ALA A 33 8.69 3.16 -5.72
N LEU A 34 8.58 3.56 -4.46
CA LEU A 34 7.65 4.59 -4.00
C LEU A 34 7.93 5.99 -4.58
N LEU A 35 9.21 6.36 -4.71
CA LEU A 35 9.59 7.65 -5.30
C LEU A 35 9.07 7.80 -6.73
N MET A 36 9.00 6.69 -7.47
CA MET A 36 8.50 6.60 -8.85
C MET A 36 6.96 6.55 -8.97
N SER A 37 6.22 6.53 -7.86
CA SER A 37 4.75 6.55 -7.93
C SER A 37 4.22 7.96 -8.24
N ASP A 38 3.12 8.04 -8.99
CA ASP A 38 2.40 9.30 -9.24
C ASP A 38 1.23 9.53 -8.27
N ALA A 39 1.04 8.62 -7.31
CA ALA A 39 -0.03 8.70 -6.32
C ALA A 39 0.05 9.98 -5.46
N ASP A 40 -1.12 10.51 -5.07
CA ASP A 40 -1.27 11.70 -4.22
C ASP A 40 -0.57 11.50 -2.87
N VAL A 41 -0.70 10.29 -2.32
CA VAL A 41 -0.09 9.91 -1.04
C VAL A 41 0.82 8.70 -1.23
N LYS A 42 1.98 8.74 -0.57
CA LYS A 42 3.03 7.74 -0.62
C LYS A 42 3.40 7.34 0.80
N LEU A 43 3.18 6.07 1.15
CA LEU A 43 3.49 5.53 2.47
C LEU A 43 4.57 4.44 2.36
N ASP A 44 5.76 4.76 2.86
CA ASP A 44 6.84 3.79 3.07
C ASP A 44 6.59 3.03 4.37
N VAL A 45 6.46 1.71 4.28
CA VAL A 45 6.19 0.84 5.44
C VAL A 45 7.37 -0.09 5.71
N GLY A 46 7.59 -0.44 6.98
CA GLY A 46 8.67 -1.35 7.35
C GLY A 46 10.06 -0.78 7.09
N ARG A 47 10.24 0.55 7.17
CA ARG A 47 11.54 1.20 6.99
C ARG A 47 12.61 0.67 7.95
N ASP A 48 12.23 0.39 9.19
CA ASP A 48 13.17 -0.14 10.20
C ASP A 48 13.52 -1.62 9.95
N SER A 49 12.58 -2.41 9.43
CA SER A 49 12.77 -3.84 9.20
C SER A 49 13.42 -4.15 7.84
N THR A 50 13.16 -3.34 6.82
CA THR A 50 13.63 -3.55 5.44
C THR A 50 14.73 -2.58 5.01
N ARG A 51 14.94 -1.49 5.76
CA ARG A 51 15.82 -0.36 5.38
C ARG A 51 15.43 0.28 4.05
N GLY A 52 14.15 0.19 3.67
CA GLY A 52 13.63 0.70 2.41
C GLY A 52 14.03 -0.13 1.19
N LEU A 53 14.53 -1.36 1.38
CA LEU A 53 15.00 -2.25 0.31
C LEU A 53 13.94 -3.27 -0.14
N GLY A 54 12.74 -3.22 0.42
CA GLY A 54 11.67 -4.15 0.08
C GLY A 54 11.59 -5.39 0.99
N ALA A 55 10.50 -6.14 0.84
CA ALA A 55 10.20 -7.32 1.63
C ALA A 55 10.91 -8.61 1.16
N GLY A 56 11.77 -8.55 0.13
CA GLY A 56 12.55 -9.72 -0.33
C GLY A 56 11.71 -10.91 -0.82
N ALA A 57 10.53 -10.65 -1.39
CA ALA A 57 9.54 -11.67 -1.77
C ALA A 57 8.97 -12.51 -0.60
N ASP A 58 9.20 -12.10 0.65
CA ASP A 58 8.64 -12.74 1.84
C ASP A 58 7.34 -12.03 2.27
N PRO A 59 6.17 -12.71 2.19
CA PRO A 59 4.90 -12.14 2.62
C PRO A 59 4.86 -11.79 4.10
N GLU A 60 5.59 -12.49 4.96
CA GLU A 60 5.57 -12.25 6.39
C GLU A 60 6.24 -10.92 6.74
N VAL A 61 7.30 -10.56 6.00
CA VAL A 61 7.93 -9.24 6.10
C VAL A 61 6.97 -8.14 5.67
N GLY A 62 6.27 -8.32 4.55
CA GLY A 62 5.26 -7.37 4.06
C GLY A 62 4.09 -7.20 5.02
N ARG A 63 3.61 -8.29 5.61
CA ARG A 63 2.54 -8.31 6.60
C ARG A 63 2.94 -7.55 7.86
N LYS A 64 4.10 -7.88 8.43
CA LYS A 64 4.62 -7.20 9.63
C LYS A 64 4.83 -5.70 9.37
N ALA A 65 5.39 -5.33 8.22
CA ALA A 65 5.58 -3.94 7.85
C ALA A 65 4.24 -3.15 7.82
N ALA A 66 3.17 -3.75 7.31
CA ALA A 66 1.84 -3.14 7.31
C ALA A 66 1.19 -3.13 8.70
N GLU A 67 1.44 -4.14 9.54
CA GLU A 67 0.97 -4.18 10.94
C GLU A 67 1.65 -3.10 11.79
N ASP A 68 2.96 -2.91 11.62
CA ASP A 68 3.74 -1.89 12.31
C ASP A 68 3.31 -0.47 11.88
N ALA A 69 2.89 -0.30 10.62
CA ALA A 69 2.37 0.96 10.05
C ALA A 69 0.84 1.15 10.20
N LYS A 70 0.21 0.40 11.10
CA LYS A 70 -1.25 0.36 11.24
C LYS A 70 -1.87 1.73 11.49
N ASP A 71 -1.28 2.53 12.37
CA ASP A 71 -1.85 3.82 12.78
C ASP A 71 -1.81 4.84 11.62
N GLU A 72 -0.77 4.79 10.80
CA GLU A 72 -0.63 5.63 9.61
C GLU A 72 -1.65 5.20 8.53
N ILE A 73 -1.81 3.89 8.32
CA ILE A 73 -2.83 3.36 7.41
C ILE A 73 -4.25 3.73 7.88
N GLU A 74 -4.51 3.67 9.19
CA GLU A 74 -5.80 4.09 9.76
C GLU A 74 -6.07 5.57 9.50
N GLU A 75 -5.08 6.43 9.72
CA GLU A 75 -5.21 7.87 9.48
C GLU A 75 -5.51 8.18 8.02
N LEU A 76 -4.78 7.55 7.09
CA LEU A 76 -4.99 7.72 5.65
C LEU A 76 -6.36 7.24 5.16
N LEU A 77 -7.02 6.37 5.92
CA LEU A 77 -8.33 5.82 5.58
C LEU A 77 -9.49 6.54 6.26
N ARG A 78 -9.22 7.49 7.17
CA ARG A 78 -10.30 8.21 7.85
C ARG A 78 -11.13 9.03 6.87
N GLY A 79 -12.45 8.89 6.96
CA GLY A 79 -13.39 9.61 6.11
C GLY A 79 -13.62 8.97 4.73
N ALA A 80 -12.97 7.84 4.42
CA ALA A 80 -13.25 7.12 3.19
C ALA A 80 -14.56 6.30 3.29
N ASP A 81 -15.52 6.56 2.39
CA ASP A 81 -16.74 5.76 2.28
C ASP A 81 -16.49 4.39 1.61
N MET A 82 -15.49 4.33 0.73
CA MET A 82 -15.14 3.12 -0.03
C MET A 82 -13.64 3.06 -0.28
N VAL A 83 -13.05 1.89 -0.03
CA VAL A 83 -11.61 1.66 -0.20
C VAL A 83 -11.40 0.53 -1.20
N PHE A 84 -10.67 0.83 -2.28
CA PHE A 84 -10.18 -0.19 -3.21
C PHE A 84 -8.75 -0.56 -2.86
N VAL A 85 -8.52 -1.84 -2.56
CA VAL A 85 -7.18 -2.40 -2.35
C VAL A 85 -6.75 -3.13 -3.62
N THR A 86 -5.64 -2.70 -4.23
CA THR A 86 -5.04 -3.36 -5.39
C THR A 86 -3.62 -3.79 -5.07
N ALA A 87 -3.30 -5.04 -5.38
CA ALA A 87 -1.99 -5.63 -5.15
C ALA A 87 -1.69 -6.67 -6.23
N GLY A 88 -0.41 -6.81 -6.57
CA GLY A 88 0.08 -7.98 -7.30
C GLY A 88 0.45 -9.08 -6.31
N GLU A 89 -0.19 -10.23 -6.42
CA GLU A 89 0.09 -11.39 -5.58
C GLU A 89 1.36 -12.14 -6.01
N GLY A 90 1.96 -12.90 -5.07
CA GLY A 90 3.17 -13.69 -5.28
C GLY A 90 4.48 -13.00 -4.87
N GLY A 91 4.42 -11.72 -4.50
CA GLY A 91 5.54 -11.00 -3.89
C GLY A 91 5.45 -10.92 -2.36
N GLY A 92 6.31 -10.13 -1.73
CA GLY A 92 6.30 -9.97 -0.26
C GLY A 92 5.32 -8.90 0.21
N THR A 93 5.52 -7.65 -0.22
CA THR A 93 4.75 -6.50 0.26
C THR A 93 3.28 -6.54 -0.12
N GLY A 94 2.97 -6.87 -1.37
CA GLY A 94 1.60 -6.98 -1.87
C GLY A 94 0.82 -8.06 -1.13
N THR A 95 1.30 -9.31 -1.24
CA THR A 95 0.66 -10.48 -0.63
C THR A 95 0.54 -10.40 0.89
N GLY A 96 1.57 -9.90 1.57
CA GLY A 96 1.54 -9.75 3.04
C GLY A 96 0.74 -8.55 3.52
N GLY A 97 0.90 -7.40 2.86
CA GLY A 97 0.34 -6.13 3.31
C GLY A 97 -1.12 -5.92 2.92
N ALA A 98 -1.56 -6.44 1.77
CA ALA A 98 -2.93 -6.22 1.29
C ALA A 98 -4.03 -6.74 2.22
N PRO A 99 -3.92 -7.96 2.80
CA PRO A 99 -4.89 -8.44 3.79
C PRO A 99 -4.95 -7.57 5.05
N VAL A 100 -3.81 -7.00 5.48
CA VAL A 100 -3.74 -6.13 6.68
C VAL A 100 -4.46 -4.81 6.41
N VAL A 101 -4.13 -4.14 5.29
CA VAL A 101 -4.78 -2.89 4.88
C VAL A 101 -6.29 -3.08 4.69
N ALA A 102 -6.71 -4.16 4.03
CA ALA A 102 -8.13 -4.47 3.86
C ALA A 102 -8.85 -4.71 5.20
N SER A 103 -8.19 -5.37 6.15
CA SER A 103 -8.71 -5.59 7.50
C SER A 103 -8.91 -4.27 8.27
N ILE A 104 -7.95 -3.34 8.15
CA ILE A 104 -8.02 -2.01 8.75
C ILE A 104 -9.19 -1.22 8.14
N ALA A 105 -9.27 -1.12 6.82
CA ALA A 105 -10.36 -0.44 6.12
C ALA A 105 -11.75 -0.95 6.54
N ARG A 106 -11.90 -2.28 6.61
CA ARG A 106 -13.14 -2.93 7.03
C ARG A 106 -13.52 -2.64 8.50
N LYS A 107 -12.55 -2.38 9.38
CA LYS A 107 -12.81 -2.00 10.77
C LYS A 107 -13.26 -0.55 10.90
N LEU A 108 -12.74 0.35 10.07
CA LEU A 108 -13.11 1.77 10.07
C LEU A 108 -14.49 2.03 9.46
N GLY A 109 -14.91 1.20 8.50
CA GLY A 109 -16.25 1.27 7.89
C GLY A 109 -17.37 0.61 8.70
N ARG A 110 -17.12 0.24 9.97
CA ARG A 110 -18.11 -0.30 10.92
C ARG A 110 -18.29 0.67 12.08
#